data_AF-I8UF63-F1
#
_entry.id   AF-I8UF63-F1
#
_cell.length_a   1.000
_cell.length_b   1.000
_cell.length_c   1.000
_cell.angle_alpha   90.00
_cell.angle_beta   90.00
_cell.angle_gamma   90.00
#
_symmetry.space_group_name_H-M   'P 1'
#
loop_
_entity.id
_entity.type
_entity.pdbx_description
1 polymer ?
#
loop_
_entity_poly.entity_id
_entity_poly.type
_entity_poly.pdbx_seq_one_letter_code
_entity_poly.pdbx_strand_id
1 'polypeptide(L)'
;MLIKGSTLLNRPLVLTENDQEKHFVDNILLNQYDFSLCYVVFEQKVLADEGRGAVSAPIDESVLNMQVATSGIGSQSTPLSGVGYPETSTSPRTEVRYVPWFNVVNIGESIEYKGYDQQIEEPKECISLTSFFGWSVENEAGEKIGKIKDIIIQTQDQVGVAFEITEGVFSTLFGEGHKYMKMNGVPKWAEQKWIVSSAWNGVLVKEVDDLYTL
;
A
#
# COMPACT_ATOMS: atom_id res chain seq x y z
N MET A 1 -9.34 4.32 20.23
CA MET A 1 -7.87 4.40 20.42
C MET A 1 -7.28 5.21 19.28
N LEU A 2 -6.38 6.14 19.60
CA LEU A 2 -5.63 6.93 18.62
C LEU A 2 -4.29 6.25 18.35
N ILE A 3 -3.90 6.15 17.08
CA ILE A 3 -2.64 5.53 16.67
C ILE A 3 -2.00 6.31 15.53
N LYS A 4 -0.67 6.38 15.52
CA LYS A 4 0.09 6.97 14.42
C LYS A 4 0.05 6.05 13.21
N GLY A 5 -0.28 6.59 12.03
CA GLY A 5 -0.34 5.84 10.78
C GLY A 5 0.98 5.17 10.44
N SER A 6 2.11 5.86 10.65
CA SER A 6 3.44 5.28 10.46
C SER A 6 3.68 4.02 11.29
N THR A 7 3.06 3.89 12.47
CA THR A 7 3.27 2.72 13.33
C THR A 7 2.54 1.49 12.83
N LEU A 8 1.59 1.65 11.91
CA LEU A 8 0.89 0.54 11.25
C LEU A 8 1.66 0.02 10.05
N LEU A 9 2.53 0.83 9.45
CA LEU A 9 3.41 0.43 8.37
C LEU A 9 4.43 -0.61 8.87
N ASN A 10 4.80 -1.54 8.00
CA ASN A 10 5.64 -2.71 8.29
C ASN A 10 5.13 -3.61 9.42
N ARG A 11 3.86 -3.47 9.85
CA ARG A 11 3.27 -4.47 10.74
C ARG A 11 3.00 -5.76 9.97
N PRO A 12 3.09 -6.93 10.64
CA PRO A 12 2.61 -8.18 10.05
C PRO A 12 1.14 -8.07 9.68
N LEU A 13 0.80 -8.48 8.46
CA LEU A 13 -0.56 -8.61 7.97
C LEU A 13 -0.88 -10.10 7.85
N VAL A 14 -1.91 -10.55 8.58
CA VAL A 14 -2.25 -11.97 8.75
C VAL A 14 -3.70 -12.22 8.35
N LEU A 15 -3.92 -13.19 7.46
CA LEU A 15 -5.25 -13.71 7.17
C LEU A 15 -5.66 -14.66 8.30
N THR A 16 -6.73 -14.34 9.01
CA THR A 16 -7.21 -15.13 10.16
C THR A 16 -7.55 -16.60 9.84
N GLU A 17 -7.83 -16.91 8.57
CA GLU A 17 -8.14 -18.27 8.10
C GLU A 17 -6.89 -19.09 7.74
N ASN A 18 -5.72 -18.43 7.61
CA ASN A 18 -4.46 -19.05 7.26
C ASN A 18 -3.28 -18.34 7.94
N ASP A 19 -2.94 -18.79 9.16
CA ASP A 19 -1.83 -18.26 9.96
C ASP A 19 -0.42 -18.48 9.37
N GLN A 20 -0.31 -19.15 8.20
CA GLN A 20 0.98 -19.50 7.60
C GLN A 20 1.55 -18.44 6.65
N GLU A 21 0.71 -17.60 6.03
CA GLU A 21 1.17 -16.57 5.11
C GLU A 21 1.23 -15.20 5.81
N LYS A 22 2.45 -14.74 6.09
CA LYS A 22 2.71 -13.45 6.73
C LYS A 22 3.20 -12.47 5.68
N HIS A 23 2.38 -11.46 5.41
CA HIS A 23 2.78 -10.28 4.64
C HIS A 23 3.11 -9.13 5.59
N PHE A 24 3.60 -8.03 5.04
CA PHE A 24 3.83 -6.79 5.78
C PHE A 24 3.04 -5.67 5.16
N VAL A 25 2.55 -4.77 5.99
CA VAL A 25 1.79 -3.59 5.54
C VAL A 25 2.75 -2.60 4.90
N ASP A 26 2.66 -2.44 3.59
CA ASP A 26 3.45 -1.44 2.86
C ASP A 26 2.79 -0.07 2.92
N ASN A 27 1.45 -0.04 2.92
CA ASN A 27 0.70 1.21 2.93
C ASN A 27 -0.70 1.06 3.54
N ILE A 28 -1.29 2.20 3.89
CA ILE A 28 -2.72 2.30 4.20
C ILE A 28 -3.28 3.43 3.35
N LEU A 29 -4.41 3.15 2.71
CA LEU A 29 -5.12 4.13 1.90
C LEU A 29 -6.26 4.76 2.71
N LEU A 30 -6.39 6.07 2.60
CA LEU A 30 -7.44 6.89 3.15
C LEU A 30 -8.34 7.38 2.02
N ASN A 31 -9.64 7.50 2.25
CA ASN A 31 -10.54 8.14 1.32
C ASN A 31 -10.15 9.61 1.17
N GLN A 32 -10.05 10.09 -0.07
CA GLN A 32 -9.59 11.46 -0.33
C GLN A 32 -10.56 12.57 0.12
N TYR A 33 -11.82 12.22 0.40
CA TYR A 33 -12.89 13.16 0.75
C TYR A 33 -13.12 13.26 2.26
N ASP A 34 -13.19 12.12 2.95
CA ASP A 34 -13.52 12.07 4.39
C ASP A 34 -12.41 11.46 5.27
N PHE A 35 -11.30 11.04 4.65
CA PHE A 35 -10.16 10.42 5.33
C PHE A 35 -10.48 9.15 6.11
N SER A 36 -11.60 8.49 5.80
CA SER A 36 -11.90 7.14 6.28
C SER A 36 -10.86 6.15 5.74
N LEU A 37 -10.57 5.09 6.50
CA LEU A 37 -9.63 4.06 6.11
C LEU A 37 -10.26 3.22 5.00
N CYS A 38 -9.65 3.21 3.82
CA CYS A 38 -10.14 2.45 2.67
C CYS A 38 -9.56 1.04 2.60
N TYR A 39 -8.22 0.94 2.54
CA TYR A 39 -7.51 -0.31 2.23
C TYR A 39 -6.18 -0.41 2.99
N VAL A 40 -5.81 -1.64 3.33
CA VAL A 40 -4.43 -2.01 3.66
C VAL A 40 -3.77 -2.51 2.38
N VAL A 41 -2.54 -2.07 2.13
CA VAL A 41 -1.76 -2.42 0.93
C VAL A 41 -0.56 -3.26 1.33
N PHE A 42 -0.30 -4.32 0.57
CA PHE A 42 0.88 -5.14 0.74
C PHE A 42 1.37 -5.73 -0.59
N GLU A 43 2.65 -6.07 -0.65
CA GLU A 43 3.27 -6.77 -1.77
C GLU A 43 3.27 -8.29 -1.52
N GLN A 44 2.91 -9.04 -2.56
CA GLN A 44 2.97 -10.50 -2.58
C GLN A 44 3.81 -10.97 -3.77
N LYS A 45 4.70 -11.93 -3.53
CA LYS A 45 5.38 -12.63 -4.63
C LYS A 45 4.49 -13.75 -5.11
N VAL A 46 4.04 -13.66 -6.37
CA VAL A 46 3.27 -14.73 -7.02
C VAL A 46 4.14 -15.41 -8.07
N LEU A 47 3.92 -16.72 -8.23
CA LEU A 47 4.49 -17.46 -9.35
C LEU A 47 3.80 -17.00 -10.64
N ALA A 48 4.58 -16.79 -11.70
CA ALA A 48 4.01 -16.47 -13.00
C ALA A 48 3.30 -17.71 -13.56
N ASP A 49 1.98 -17.74 -13.38
CA ASP A 49 0.97 -18.58 -14.06
C ASP A 49 0.56 -19.91 -13.38
N GLU A 50 -0.57 -19.88 -12.65
CA GLU A 50 -1.63 -20.88 -12.81
C GLU A 50 -2.88 -20.18 -13.32
N GLY A 51 -2.98 -20.00 -14.65
CA GLY A 51 -4.25 -19.86 -15.33
C GLY A 51 -4.61 -18.45 -15.79
N ARG A 52 -4.00 -17.99 -16.88
CA ARG A 52 -4.68 -17.21 -17.93
C ARG A 52 -3.88 -17.31 -19.25
N GLY A 53 -3.81 -18.51 -19.83
CA GLY A 53 -3.01 -18.69 -21.03
C GLY A 53 -2.99 -20.08 -21.67
N ALA A 54 -4.00 -20.93 -21.50
CA ALA A 54 -4.21 -22.06 -22.40
C ALA A 54 -4.78 -21.58 -23.75
N VAL A 55 -4.09 -20.62 -24.39
CA VAL A 55 -4.16 -20.52 -25.84
C VAL A 55 -3.27 -21.66 -26.30
N SER A 56 -3.89 -22.75 -26.73
CA SER A 56 -3.21 -23.74 -27.55
C SER A 56 -2.52 -22.96 -28.68
N ALA A 57 -1.20 -22.78 -28.58
CA ALA A 57 -0.42 -22.33 -29.71
C ALA A 57 -0.81 -23.23 -30.89
N PRO A 58 -1.13 -22.68 -32.08
CA PRO A 58 -1.42 -23.51 -33.22
C PRO A 58 -0.23 -24.45 -33.39
N ILE A 59 -0.51 -25.76 -33.36
CA ILE A 59 0.49 -26.77 -33.68
C ILE A 59 1.04 -26.37 -35.04
N ASP A 60 2.31 -26.02 -35.09
CA ASP A 60 2.98 -25.67 -36.33
C ASP A 60 2.98 -26.92 -37.22
N GLU A 61 2.06 -26.95 -38.20
CA GLU A 61 1.92 -28.07 -39.15
C GLU A 61 3.18 -28.29 -39.99
N SER A 62 4.19 -27.43 -39.89
CA SER A 62 5.50 -27.63 -40.52
C SER A 62 6.30 -28.81 -39.92
N VAL A 63 5.93 -29.33 -38.75
CA VAL A 63 6.60 -30.49 -38.13
C VAL A 63 6.03 -31.84 -38.62
N LEU A 64 4.88 -31.84 -39.30
CA LEU A 64 4.23 -33.08 -39.79
C LEU A 64 4.69 -33.53 -41.19
N ASN A 65 5.61 -32.82 -41.83
CA ASN A 65 6.10 -33.14 -43.18
C ASN A 65 7.61 -33.44 -43.26
N MET A 66 8.18 -34.13 -42.26
CA MET A 66 9.46 -34.80 -42.49
C MET A 66 9.21 -36.13 -43.21
N GLN A 67 9.06 -36.02 -44.54
CA GLN A 67 8.97 -37.14 -45.44
C GLN A 67 10.12 -38.13 -45.21
N VAL A 68 9.73 -39.38 -45.05
CA VAL A 68 10.56 -40.57 -45.11
C VAL A 68 11.34 -40.56 -46.43
N ALA A 69 12.63 -40.26 -46.38
CA ALA A 69 13.58 -40.54 -47.44
C ALA A 69 14.45 -41.72 -46.99
N THR A 70 13.96 -42.93 -47.26
CA THR A 70 14.73 -44.17 -47.15
C THR A 70 15.70 -44.26 -48.32
N SER A 71 17.01 -44.32 -48.04
CA SER A 71 17.98 -45.23 -48.70
C SER A 71 19.42 -44.91 -48.28
N GLY A 72 20.13 -45.90 -47.69
CA GLY A 72 21.59 -45.91 -47.65
C GLY A 72 22.25 -46.19 -46.28
N ILE A 73 22.28 -47.47 -45.91
CA ILE A 73 23.31 -48.19 -45.12
C ILE A 73 24.32 -47.33 -44.32
N GLY A 74 24.25 -47.42 -42.98
CA GLY A 74 25.43 -47.34 -42.12
C GLY A 74 25.35 -46.41 -40.90
N SER A 75 25.48 -47.02 -39.72
CA SER A 75 26.14 -46.49 -38.51
C SER A 75 25.35 -45.62 -37.50
N GLN A 76 25.26 -46.20 -36.30
CA GLN A 76 25.21 -45.60 -34.96
C GLN A 76 23.99 -44.76 -34.55
N SER A 77 23.12 -45.43 -33.79
CA SER A 77 22.18 -44.82 -32.86
C SER A 77 22.93 -44.23 -31.65
N THR A 78 23.29 -42.95 -31.71
CA THR A 78 23.44 -42.12 -30.50
C THR A 78 22.08 -41.52 -30.19
N PRO A 79 21.48 -41.74 -29.00
CA PRO A 79 20.35 -40.93 -28.59
C PRO A 79 20.86 -39.49 -28.42
N LEU A 80 20.27 -38.56 -29.16
CA LEU A 80 20.37 -37.13 -28.88
C LEU A 80 19.74 -36.89 -27.50
N SER A 81 20.57 -36.89 -26.46
CA SER A 81 20.22 -36.22 -25.20
C SER A 81 19.98 -34.75 -25.51
N GLY A 82 18.74 -34.29 -25.35
CA GLY A 82 18.44 -32.88 -25.52
C GLY A 82 17.01 -32.54 -25.92
N VAL A 83 15.98 -33.28 -25.48
CA VAL A 83 14.69 -32.64 -25.23
C VAL A 83 14.74 -32.12 -23.81
N GLY A 84 15.48 -31.02 -23.62
CA GLY A 84 15.15 -30.12 -22.53
C GLY A 84 13.73 -29.66 -22.84
N TYR A 85 12.78 -30.03 -21.99
CA TYR A 85 11.55 -29.25 -21.88
C TYR A 85 11.98 -27.78 -21.81
N PRO A 86 11.28 -26.84 -22.47
CA PRO A 86 11.49 -25.44 -22.12
C PRO A 86 11.18 -25.34 -20.63
N GLU A 87 12.21 -25.25 -19.80
CA GLU A 87 12.07 -24.68 -18.48
C GLU A 87 11.61 -23.26 -18.76
N THR A 88 10.30 -23.06 -18.79
CA THR A 88 9.73 -21.75 -18.63
C THR A 88 10.24 -21.29 -17.27
N SER A 89 11.32 -20.52 -17.27
CA SER A 89 11.78 -19.79 -16.11
C SER A 89 10.68 -18.79 -15.78
N THR A 90 9.67 -19.25 -15.03
CA THR A 90 8.60 -18.43 -14.52
C THR A 90 9.18 -17.64 -13.37
N SER A 91 9.84 -16.53 -13.72
CA SER A 91 10.38 -15.60 -12.75
C SER A 91 9.22 -15.14 -11.85
N PRO A 92 9.34 -15.31 -10.52
CA PRO A 92 8.36 -14.78 -9.58
C PRO A 92 8.17 -13.29 -9.83
N ARG A 93 6.91 -12.83 -9.85
CA ARG A 93 6.60 -11.40 -9.94
C ARG A 93 6.03 -10.91 -8.62
N THR A 94 6.37 -9.69 -8.25
CA THR A 94 5.74 -9.00 -7.13
C THR A 94 4.45 -8.35 -7.63
N GLU A 95 3.36 -8.61 -6.93
CA GLU A 95 2.06 -7.98 -7.14
C GLU A 95 1.67 -7.18 -5.90
N VAL A 96 1.09 -6.00 -6.12
CA VAL A 96 0.50 -5.19 -5.06
C VAL A 96 -0.94 -5.64 -4.85
N ARG A 97 -1.31 -5.86 -3.60
CA ARG A 97 -2.63 -6.33 -3.18
C ARG A 97 -3.27 -5.34 -2.22
N TYR A 98 -4.58 -5.18 -2.36
CA TYR A 98 -5.37 -4.26 -1.55
C TYR A 98 -6.43 -5.04 -0.78
N VAL A 99 -6.37 -4.97 0.56
CA VAL A 99 -7.38 -5.55 1.46
C VAL A 99 -8.32 -4.43 1.92
N PRO A 100 -9.63 -4.50 1.66
CA PRO A 100 -10.58 -3.52 2.15
C PRO A 100 -10.51 -3.40 3.66
N TRP A 101 -10.54 -2.19 4.19
CA TRP A 101 -10.38 -1.96 5.63
C TRP A 101 -11.50 -2.59 6.45
N PHE A 102 -12.71 -2.69 5.91
CA PHE A 102 -13.83 -3.36 6.61
C PHE A 102 -13.58 -4.86 6.87
N ASN A 103 -12.61 -5.47 6.20
CA ASN A 103 -12.18 -6.84 6.46
C ASN A 103 -11.15 -6.94 7.59
N VAL A 104 -10.57 -5.83 8.05
CA VAL A 104 -9.64 -5.79 9.19
C VAL A 104 -10.43 -5.99 10.47
N VAL A 105 -10.05 -7.01 11.25
CA VAL A 105 -10.76 -7.41 12.48
C VAL A 105 -9.98 -7.13 13.74
N ASN A 106 -8.66 -7.03 13.66
CA ASN A 106 -7.81 -6.74 14.80
C ASN A 106 -6.63 -5.84 14.40
N ILE A 107 -6.28 -4.91 15.29
CA ILE A 107 -5.13 -4.00 15.16
C ILE A 107 -4.35 -4.10 16.47
N GLY A 108 -3.44 -5.08 16.52
CA GLY A 108 -2.56 -5.34 17.66
C GLY A 108 -1.09 -5.31 17.22
N GLU A 109 -0.31 -6.29 17.67
CA GLU A 109 1.05 -6.51 17.16
C GLU A 109 1.06 -6.84 15.66
N SER A 110 -0.01 -7.47 15.17
CA SER A 110 -0.33 -7.67 13.75
C SER A 110 -1.64 -6.96 13.38
N ILE A 111 -1.80 -6.70 12.08
CA ILE A 111 -3.09 -6.39 11.49
C ILE A 111 -3.69 -7.70 10.99
N GLU A 112 -4.84 -8.08 11.53
CA GLU A 112 -5.53 -9.31 11.14
C GLU A 112 -6.75 -8.97 10.28
N TYR A 113 -6.96 -9.74 9.21
CA TYR A 113 -8.11 -9.56 8.33
C TYR A 113 -8.81 -10.88 8.00
N LYS A 114 -10.05 -10.77 7.54
CA LYS A 114 -10.92 -11.89 7.13
C LYS A 114 -11.27 -11.82 5.66
N GLY A 115 -11.58 -12.98 5.08
CA GLY A 115 -11.99 -13.09 3.68
C GLY A 115 -10.83 -12.99 2.70
N TYR A 116 -11.10 -13.47 1.48
CA TYR A 116 -10.14 -13.52 0.37
C TYR A 116 -10.31 -12.36 -0.60
N ASP A 117 -11.12 -11.35 -0.24
CA ASP A 117 -11.38 -10.18 -1.07
C ASP A 117 -10.14 -9.30 -1.13
N GLN A 118 -9.25 -9.60 -2.08
CA GLN A 118 -8.08 -8.82 -2.41
C GLN A 118 -8.23 -8.25 -3.82
N GLN A 119 -7.98 -6.96 -3.96
CA GLN A 119 -7.95 -6.30 -5.26
C GLN A 119 -6.50 -6.20 -5.76
N ILE A 120 -6.33 -6.09 -7.07
CA ILE A 120 -5.04 -5.88 -7.74
C ILE A 120 -4.97 -4.46 -8.35
N GLU A 121 -6.13 -3.85 -8.61
CA GLU A 121 -6.22 -2.50 -9.13
C GLU A 121 -6.21 -1.47 -7.99
N GLU A 122 -5.50 -0.36 -8.21
CA GLU A 122 -5.44 0.74 -7.25
C GLU A 122 -6.80 1.47 -7.16
N PRO A 123 -7.38 1.64 -5.96
CA PRO A 123 -8.65 2.34 -5.78
C PRO A 123 -8.53 3.84 -6.10
N LYS A 124 -9.33 4.33 -7.05
CA LYS A 124 -9.26 5.73 -7.55
C LYS A 124 -9.61 6.82 -6.52
N GLU A 125 -10.42 6.49 -5.54
CA GLU A 125 -10.93 7.47 -4.54
C GLU A 125 -10.12 7.45 -3.24
N CYS A 126 -9.06 6.64 -3.18
CA CYS A 126 -8.24 6.52 -1.99
C CYS A 126 -6.82 6.97 -2.28
N ILE A 127 -6.20 7.54 -1.27
CA ILE A 127 -4.85 8.09 -1.31
C ILE A 127 -4.01 7.45 -0.22
N SER A 128 -2.73 7.21 -0.50
CA SER A 128 -1.81 6.75 0.52
C SER A 128 -1.70 7.74 1.67
N LEU A 129 -1.70 7.22 2.91
CA LEU A 129 -1.46 8.00 4.11
C LEU A 129 -0.11 8.76 4.03
N THR A 130 0.90 8.18 3.37
CA THR A 130 2.24 8.77 3.26
C THR A 130 2.29 9.89 2.24
N SER A 131 1.27 10.02 1.37
CA SER A 131 1.20 11.12 0.40
C SER A 131 1.16 12.49 1.07
N PHE A 132 0.68 12.58 2.31
CA PHE A 132 0.66 13.83 3.09
C PHE A 132 2.00 14.14 3.78
N PHE A 133 2.91 13.17 3.88
CA PHE A 133 4.14 13.37 4.65
C PHE A 133 5.03 14.41 3.98
N GLY A 134 5.52 15.35 4.77
CA GLY A 134 6.32 16.50 4.33
C GLY A 134 5.52 17.69 3.80
N TRP A 135 4.19 17.56 3.64
CA TRP A 135 3.35 18.66 3.18
C TRP A 135 3.42 19.85 4.13
N SER A 136 3.41 21.06 3.57
CA SER A 136 3.42 22.28 4.39
C SER A 136 2.01 22.57 4.92
N VAL A 137 1.91 22.86 6.20
CA VAL A 137 0.68 23.39 6.80
C VAL A 137 0.79 24.90 6.85
N GLU A 138 -0.14 25.60 6.23
CA GLU A 138 -0.18 27.05 6.12
C GLU A 138 -1.55 27.57 6.55
N ASN A 139 -1.61 28.79 7.08
CA ASN A 139 -2.90 29.48 7.24
C ASN A 139 -3.32 30.17 5.94
N GLU A 140 -4.54 30.73 5.91
CA GLU A 140 -5.07 31.47 4.77
C GLU A 140 -4.24 32.71 4.38
N ALA A 141 -3.43 33.24 5.29
CA ALA A 141 -2.51 34.35 5.05
C ALA A 141 -1.15 33.90 4.46
N GLY A 142 -0.94 32.59 4.27
CA GLY A 142 0.32 32.02 3.78
C GLY A 142 1.40 31.89 4.85
N GLU A 143 1.06 32.06 6.13
CA GLU A 143 1.99 31.82 7.23
C GLU A 143 2.21 30.32 7.41
N LYS A 144 3.46 29.89 7.41
CA LYS A 144 3.83 28.49 7.58
C LYS A 144 3.77 28.07 9.04
N ILE A 145 2.83 27.18 9.35
CA ILE A 145 2.65 26.60 10.68
C ILE A 145 3.67 25.49 10.93
N GLY A 146 3.87 24.61 9.94
CA GLY A 146 4.83 23.51 10.04
C GLY A 146 4.76 22.56 8.84
N LYS A 147 5.20 21.32 9.02
CA LYS A 147 5.07 20.24 8.05
C LYS A 147 4.40 19.01 8.66
N ILE A 148 3.59 18.32 7.88
CA ILE A 148 2.98 17.05 8.28
C ILE A 148 4.07 15.98 8.37
N LYS A 149 4.16 15.31 9.50
CA LYS A 149 5.06 14.18 9.72
C LYS A 149 4.32 12.85 9.76
N ASP A 150 3.12 12.84 10.34
CA ASP A 150 2.32 11.64 10.49
C ASP A 150 0.83 11.97 10.48
N ILE A 151 0.00 10.94 10.33
CA ILE A 151 -1.46 11.01 10.48
C ILE A 151 -1.85 10.22 11.73
N ILE A 152 -2.73 10.79 12.54
CA ILE A 152 -3.32 10.15 13.69
C ILE A 152 -4.65 9.53 13.27
N ILE A 153 -4.77 8.23 13.46
CA ILE A 153 -5.93 7.44 13.08
C ILE A 153 -6.73 7.10 14.34
N GLN A 154 -8.03 7.36 14.30
CA GLN A 154 -8.98 6.85 15.27
C GLN A 154 -9.46 5.47 14.80
N THR A 155 -8.92 4.42 15.42
CA THR A 155 -9.16 3.02 15.01
C THR A 155 -10.62 2.57 15.17
N GLN A 156 -11.37 3.15 16.11
CA GLN A 156 -12.78 2.81 16.34
C GLN A 156 -13.69 3.36 15.24
N ASP A 157 -13.44 4.59 14.80
CA ASP A 157 -14.22 5.29 13.78
C ASP A 157 -13.62 5.07 12.39
N GLN A 158 -12.48 4.38 12.32
CA GLN A 158 -11.75 4.02 11.11
C GLN A 158 -11.44 5.25 10.23
N VAL A 159 -10.92 6.31 10.84
CA VAL A 159 -10.73 7.61 10.16
C VAL A 159 -9.46 8.31 10.62
N GLY A 160 -8.80 9.03 9.70
CA GLY A 160 -7.73 9.98 10.02
C GLY A 160 -8.31 11.24 10.66
N VAL A 161 -7.90 11.56 11.89
CA VAL A 161 -8.50 12.65 12.68
C VAL A 161 -7.57 13.84 12.90
N ALA A 162 -6.26 13.62 12.85
CA ALA A 162 -5.27 14.66 13.13
C ALA A 162 -3.96 14.41 12.36
N PHE A 163 -3.15 15.44 12.25
CA PHE A 163 -1.77 15.37 11.81
C PHE A 163 -0.81 15.54 12.99
N GLU A 164 0.28 14.79 12.97
CA GLU A 164 1.49 15.18 13.71
C GLU A 164 2.25 16.20 12.87
N ILE A 165 2.52 17.37 13.44
CA ILE A 165 3.23 18.47 12.78
C ILE A 165 4.63 18.63 13.37
N THR A 166 5.60 18.87 12.49
CA THR A 166 6.99 19.20 12.84
C THR A 166 7.46 20.48 12.18
N GLU A 167 8.49 21.11 12.74
CA GLU A 167 9.11 22.34 12.24
C GLU A 167 8.16 23.56 12.21
N GLY A 168 8.67 24.71 11.76
CA GLY A 168 7.90 25.94 11.50
C GLY A 168 8.03 26.98 12.61
N VAL A 169 7.15 28.01 12.55
CA VAL A 169 7.09 29.07 13.58
C VAL A 169 6.93 28.47 14.98
N PHE A 170 6.36 27.28 15.09
CA PHE A 170 6.13 26.56 16.35
C PHE A 170 7.38 25.97 17.00
N SER A 171 8.34 25.44 16.23
CA SER A 171 9.61 24.99 16.84
C SER A 171 10.32 26.13 17.55
N THR A 172 10.08 27.37 17.10
CA THR A 172 10.62 28.59 17.70
C THR A 172 9.83 29.05 18.92
N LEU A 173 8.50 28.86 18.96
CA LEU A 173 7.62 29.38 20.02
C LEU A 173 7.38 28.41 21.19
N PHE A 174 7.27 27.11 20.93
CA PHE A 174 6.83 26.11 21.92
C PHE A 174 7.89 25.05 22.24
N GLY A 175 9.10 25.23 21.71
CA GLY A 175 10.23 24.31 21.86
C GLY A 175 10.12 23.06 20.98
N GLU A 176 11.16 22.24 21.05
CA GLU A 176 11.20 20.95 20.35
C GLU A 176 10.19 19.97 20.96
N GLY A 177 9.53 19.19 20.10
CA GLY A 177 8.61 18.12 20.52
C GLY A 177 7.39 18.01 19.61
N HIS A 178 6.77 16.83 19.63
CA HIS A 178 5.59 16.53 18.82
C HIS A 178 4.44 17.51 19.09
N LYS A 179 3.69 17.84 18.04
CA LYS A 179 2.49 18.67 18.09
C LYS A 179 1.44 18.01 17.21
N TYR A 180 0.20 18.03 17.65
CA TYR A 180 -0.91 17.41 16.95
C TYR A 180 -1.97 18.44 16.62
N MET A 181 -2.51 18.37 15.40
CA MET A 181 -3.51 19.29 14.87
C MET A 181 -4.64 18.48 14.27
N LYS A 182 -5.90 18.80 14.58
CA LYS A 182 -7.04 18.16 13.88
C LYS A 182 -6.92 18.35 12.36
N MET A 183 -7.46 17.41 11.58
CA MET A 183 -7.53 17.52 10.12
C MET A 183 -8.64 18.47 9.66
N ASN A 184 -8.68 19.69 10.22
CA ASN A 184 -9.62 20.74 9.87
C ASN A 184 -8.97 21.73 8.88
N GLY A 185 -9.14 21.49 7.60
CA GLY A 185 -8.60 22.36 6.56
C GLY A 185 -8.91 21.86 5.17
N VAL A 186 -8.29 22.50 4.18
CA VAL A 186 -8.49 22.19 2.76
C VAL A 186 -7.15 21.80 2.14
N PRO A 187 -7.04 20.61 1.53
CA PRO A 187 -5.83 20.22 0.83
C PRO A 187 -5.66 21.00 -0.48
N LYS A 188 -4.44 21.45 -0.75
CA LYS A 188 -3.98 21.97 -2.04
C LYS A 188 -3.05 20.94 -2.67
N TRP A 189 -3.65 19.93 -3.30
CA TRP A 189 -2.95 18.75 -3.82
C TRP A 189 -1.76 19.06 -4.71
N ALA A 190 -1.92 19.97 -5.68
CA ALA A 190 -0.85 20.33 -6.62
C ALA A 190 0.36 20.99 -5.97
N GLU A 191 0.17 21.66 -4.82
CA GLU A 191 1.22 22.38 -4.10
C GLU A 191 1.75 21.58 -2.91
N GLN A 192 1.15 20.43 -2.59
CA GLN A 192 1.47 19.64 -1.40
C GLN A 192 1.35 20.49 -0.11
N LYS A 193 0.22 21.20 0.01
CA LYS A 193 -0.08 22.06 1.16
C LYS A 193 -1.41 21.71 1.81
N TRP A 194 -1.50 21.93 3.10
CA TRP A 194 -2.72 21.86 3.88
C TRP A 194 -3.05 23.25 4.43
N ILE A 195 -4.19 23.82 4.02
CA ILE A 195 -4.58 25.18 4.41
C ILE A 195 -5.57 25.11 5.57
N VAL A 196 -5.26 25.76 6.68
CA VAL A 196 -6.13 25.86 7.86
C VAL A 196 -6.67 27.27 8.06
N SER A 197 -7.83 27.39 8.69
CA SER A 197 -8.41 28.69 9.02
C SER A 197 -7.53 29.47 10.02
N SER A 198 -7.61 30.78 9.96
CA SER A 198 -6.73 31.74 10.65
C SER A 198 -6.74 31.69 12.20
N ALA A 199 -7.63 30.93 12.83
CA ALA A 199 -7.70 30.73 14.29
C ALA A 199 -6.92 29.49 14.79
N TRP A 200 -5.65 29.34 14.41
CA TRP A 200 -4.85 28.17 14.76
C TRP A 200 -4.45 28.07 16.25
N ASN A 201 -4.54 29.19 17.01
CA ASN A 201 -4.13 29.31 18.41
C ASN A 201 -4.94 28.45 19.42
N GLY A 202 -5.86 27.60 18.96
CA GLY A 202 -6.62 26.66 19.79
C GLY A 202 -6.86 25.31 19.12
N VAL A 203 -6.05 24.94 18.13
CA VAL A 203 -6.24 23.68 17.35
C VAL A 203 -5.04 22.72 17.51
N LEU A 204 -3.96 23.19 18.13
CA LEU A 204 -2.72 22.45 18.31
C LEU A 204 -2.55 22.01 19.76
N VAL A 205 -2.27 20.72 19.97
CA VAL A 205 -2.03 20.13 21.29
C VAL A 205 -0.66 19.45 21.35
N LYS A 206 -0.13 19.30 22.56
CA LYS A 206 1.18 18.67 22.80
C LYS A 206 1.06 17.15 22.88
N GLU A 207 0.01 16.66 23.52
CA GLU A 207 -0.26 15.23 23.65
C GLU A 207 -1.35 14.79 22.68
N VAL A 208 -1.29 13.54 22.21
CA VAL A 208 -2.31 12.98 21.30
C VAL A 208 -3.67 12.92 21.97
N ASP A 209 -3.71 12.62 23.27
CA ASP A 209 -4.96 12.46 24.03
C ASP A 209 -5.69 13.80 24.24
N ASP A 210 -4.98 14.92 24.16
CA ASP A 210 -5.59 16.25 24.25
C ASP A 210 -6.47 16.57 23.02
N LEU A 211 -6.37 15.81 21.92
CA LEU A 211 -7.20 15.98 20.72
C LEU A 211 -8.71 15.83 21.03
N TYR A 212 -9.07 15.10 22.09
CA TYR A 212 -10.46 14.95 22.55
C TYR A 212 -11.04 16.20 23.22
N THR A 213 -10.18 17.15 23.61
CA THR A 213 -10.58 18.37 24.33
C THR A 213 -10.72 19.60 23.44
N LEU A 214 -10.22 19.49 22.21
CA LEU A 214 -10.42 20.42 21.10
C LEU A 214 -11.79 20.20 20.44
#